data_AF-A0A9D4JD55-F1
#
_entry.id   AF-A0A9D4JD55-F1
#
_cell.length_a   1.000
_cell.length_b   1.000
_cell.length_c   1.000
_cell.angle_alpha   90.00
_cell.angle_beta   90.00
_cell.angle_gamma   90.00
#
_symmetry.space_group_name_H-M   'P 1'
#
loop_
_entity.id
_entity.type
_entity.pdbx_description
1 polymer ?
#
loop_
_entity_poly.entity_id
_entity_poly.type
_entity_poly.pdbx_seq_one_letter_code
_entity_poly.pdbx_strand_id
1 'polypeptide(L)'
;MLPIDRRRGQRTAECRGHFLSGYTKHRTLNEAEWRCLPLLVCARLCQSLVYGTQSYSLQPENKYLLTTSYRGWPLLHTYWAENKKELVTRWKRLSEQ
;
A
#
# COMPACT_ATOMS: atom_id res chain seq x y z
N MET A 1 6.79 5.98 -20.19
CA MET A 1 6.18 6.16 -18.87
C MET A 1 4.69 6.45 -19.09
N LEU A 2 3.80 5.47 -18.91
CA LEU A 2 2.37 5.66 -19.17
C LEU A 2 1.73 6.51 -18.06
N PRO A 3 0.85 7.47 -18.39
CA PRO A 3 0.21 8.31 -17.38
C PRO A 3 -0.64 7.42 -16.47
N ILE A 4 -0.41 7.52 -15.16
CA ILE A 4 -1.23 6.85 -14.15
C ILE A 4 -2.63 7.45 -14.25
N ASP A 5 -3.56 6.66 -14.81
CA ASP A 5 -4.98 7.01 -14.92
C ASP A 5 -5.53 7.42 -13.54
N ARG A 6 -5.94 8.69 -13.41
CA ARG A 6 -6.49 9.27 -12.16
C ARG A 6 -7.64 8.44 -11.59
N ARG A 7 -8.45 7.79 -12.44
CA ARG A 7 -9.56 6.94 -11.99
C ARG A 7 -9.08 5.69 -11.25
N ARG A 8 -7.90 5.17 -11.60
CA ARG A 8 -7.31 3.98 -10.97
C ARG A 8 -6.71 4.31 -9.60
N GLY A 9 -6.19 5.54 -9.43
CA GLY A 9 -5.73 6.07 -8.14
C GLY A 9 -6.86 6.29 -7.13
N GLN A 10 -8.04 6.75 -7.57
CA GLN A 10 -9.21 6.93 -6.71
C GLN A 10 -9.75 5.60 -6.16
N ARG A 11 -9.95 4.59 -7.03
CA ARG A 11 -10.43 3.26 -6.61
C ARG A 11 -9.53 2.60 -5.56
N THR A 12 -8.21 2.75 -5.70
CA THR A 12 -7.26 2.18 -4.74
C THR A 12 -7.20 2.93 -3.41
N ALA A 13 -7.62 4.19 -3.36
CA ALA A 13 -7.78 4.93 -2.11
C ALA A 13 -9.08 4.51 -1.38
N GLU A 14 -10.16 4.32 -2.12
CA GLU A 14 -11.46 3.85 -1.59
C GLU A 14 -11.35 2.45 -0.97
N CYS A 15 -10.71 1.49 -1.66
CA CYS A 15 -10.50 0.15 -1.10
C CYS A 15 -9.75 0.15 0.25
N ARG A 16 -8.77 1.05 0.41
CA ARG A 16 -8.01 1.17 1.67
C ARG A 16 -8.88 1.75 2.79
N GLY A 17 -9.71 2.74 2.46
CA GLY A 17 -10.67 3.33 3.38
C GLY A 17 -11.70 2.31 3.89
N HIS A 18 -12.29 1.52 3.00
CA HIS A 18 -13.24 0.47 3.37
C HIS A 18 -12.62 -0.64 4.22
N PHE A 19 -11.39 -1.06 3.89
CA PHE A 19 -10.66 -2.02 4.72
C PHE A 19 -10.47 -1.49 6.14
N LEU A 20 -10.07 -0.23 6.29
CA LEU A 20 -9.89 0.41 7.59
C LEU A 20 -11.22 0.57 8.33
N SER A 21 -12.31 0.98 7.66
CA SER A 21 -13.67 1.01 8.24
C SER A 21 -14.05 -0.33 8.86
N GLY A 22 -13.82 -1.43 8.14
CA GLY A 22 -14.09 -2.78 8.65
C GLY A 22 -13.23 -3.15 9.86
N TYR A 23 -11.93 -2.85 9.83
CA TYR A 23 -11.02 -3.16 10.93
C TYR A 23 -11.33 -2.33 12.19
N THR A 24 -11.58 -1.03 12.03
CA THR A 24 -11.78 -0.10 13.15
C THR A 24 -13.10 -0.31 13.88
N LYS A 25 -14.08 -0.98 13.26
CA LYS A 25 -15.31 -1.45 13.94
C LYS A 25 -15.04 -2.44 15.06
N HIS A 26 -13.98 -3.23 14.95
CA HIS A 26 -13.62 -4.24 15.94
C HIS A 26 -12.47 -3.79 16.84
N ARG A 27 -11.57 -2.94 16.34
CA ARG A 27 -10.42 -2.43 17.10
C ARG A 27 -10.15 -0.96 16.78
N THR A 28 -10.36 -0.10 17.77
CA THR A 28 -10.00 1.31 17.66
C THR A 28 -8.48 1.47 17.61
N LEU A 29 -8.01 2.28 16.67
CA LEU A 29 -6.61 2.67 16.56
C LEU A 29 -6.38 4.00 17.28
N ASN A 30 -5.34 4.08 18.11
CA ASN A 30 -4.93 5.32 18.74
C ASN A 30 -4.13 6.22 17.78
N GLU A 31 -3.84 7.45 18.19
CA GLU A 31 -3.13 8.42 17.34
C GLU A 31 -1.71 7.98 16.96
N ALA A 32 -0.99 7.27 17.84
CA ALA A 32 0.35 6.78 17.52
C ALA A 32 0.29 5.67 16.46
N GLU A 33 -0.69 4.77 16.56
CA GLU A 33 -0.95 3.72 15.58
C GLU A 33 -1.34 4.30 14.22
N TRP A 34 -2.23 5.29 14.19
CA TRP A 34 -2.58 6.01 12.95
C TRP A 34 -1.37 6.68 12.29
N ARG A 35 -0.48 7.27 13.10
CA ARG A 35 0.73 7.93 12.60
C ARG A 35 1.75 6.96 12.01
N CYS A 36 1.90 5.76 12.58
CA CYS A 36 2.88 4.79 12.08
C CYS A 36 2.34 3.92 10.94
N LEU A 37 1.01 3.80 10.80
CA LEU A 37 0.37 2.92 9.82
C LEU A 37 0.85 3.11 8.37
N PRO A 38 1.00 4.34 7.83
CA PRO A 38 1.53 4.52 6.46
C PRO A 38 2.94 3.93 6.28
N LEU A 39 3.81 4.12 7.28
CA LEU A 39 5.16 3.58 7.28
C LEU A 39 5.15 2.04 7.33
N LEU A 40 4.28 1.46 8.16
CA LEU A 40 4.13 0.01 8.25
C LEU A 40 3.63 -0.61 6.94
N VAL A 41 2.71 0.06 6.24
CA VAL A 41 2.26 -0.36 4.91
C VAL A 41 3.41 -0.33 3.89
N CYS A 42 4.21 0.73 3.88
CA CYS A 42 5.41 0.80 3.04
C CYS A 42 6.40 -0.33 3.36
N ALA A 43 6.67 -0.57 4.64
CA ALA A 43 7.58 -1.60 5.09
C ALA A 43 7.11 -3.00 4.67
N ARG A 44 5.82 -3.30 4.85
CA ARG A 44 5.24 -4.58 4.44
C ARG A 44 5.27 -4.80 2.92
N LEU A 45 5.07 -3.72 2.15
CA LEU A 45 5.20 -3.75 0.69
C LEU A 45 6.65 -3.98 0.27
N CYS A 46 7.60 -3.27 0.87
CA CYS A 46 9.04 -3.44 0.63
C CYS A 46 9.49 -4.87 0.89
N GLN A 47 9.11 -5.45 2.04
CA GLN A 47 9.40 -6.86 2.37
C GLN A 47 8.90 -7.80 1.27
N SER A 48 7.65 -7.63 0.82
CA SER A 48 7.08 -8.47 -0.23
C SER A 48 7.86 -8.38 -1.54
N LEU A 49 8.33 -7.17 -1.89
CA LEU A 49 9.08 -6.93 -3.11
C LEU A 49 10.48 -7.55 -3.05
N VAL A 50 11.18 -7.37 -1.92
CA VAL A 50 12.51 -7.95 -1.70
C VAL A 50 12.44 -9.48 -1.74
N TYR A 51 11.48 -10.09 -1.04
CA TYR A 51 11.30 -11.55 -1.10
C TYR A 51 10.93 -12.03 -2.51
N GLY A 52 10.09 -11.29 -3.24
CA GLY A 52 9.75 -11.63 -4.62
C GLY A 52 10.97 -11.61 -5.54
N THR A 53 11.82 -10.59 -5.43
CA THR A 53 13.07 -10.50 -6.18
C THR A 53 14.06 -11.61 -5.79
N GLN A 54 14.21 -11.89 -4.49
CA GLN A 54 15.07 -12.97 -4.01
C GLN A 54 14.60 -14.34 -4.51
N SER A 55 13.31 -14.65 -4.41
CA SER A 55 12.74 -15.89 -4.91
C SER A 55 12.95 -16.05 -6.42
N TYR A 56 12.80 -14.97 -7.20
CA TYR A 56 13.11 -15.02 -8.63
C TYR A 56 14.60 -15.27 -8.90
N SER A 57 15.50 -14.69 -8.11
CA SER A 57 16.95 -14.95 -8.22
C SER A 57 17.31 -16.42 -8.00
N LEU A 58 16.51 -17.17 -7.22
CA LEU A 58 16.69 -18.59 -6.99
C LEU A 58 16.01 -19.47 -8.05
N GLN A 59 14.98 -18.95 -8.73
CA GLN A 59 14.20 -19.67 -9.76
C GLN A 59 13.91 -18.76 -10.96
N PRO A 60 14.93 -18.44 -11.78
CA PRO A 60 14.80 -17.47 -12.87
C PRO A 60 13.83 -17.93 -13.97
N GLU A 61 13.60 -19.23 -14.12
CA GLU A 61 12.64 -19.81 -15.07
C GLU A 61 11.18 -19.48 -14.67
N ASN A 62 10.94 -19.25 -13.37
CA ASN A 62 9.60 -19.01 -12.82
C ASN A 62 9.23 -17.52 -12.87
N LYS A 63 8.91 -17.06 -14.09
CA LYS A 63 8.51 -15.66 -14.36
C LYS A 63 7.26 -15.20 -13.61
N TYR A 64 6.44 -16.12 -13.08
CA TYR A 64 5.29 -15.79 -12.23
C TYR A 64 5.72 -14.99 -10.99
N LEU A 65 6.90 -15.26 -10.44
CA LEU A 65 7.45 -14.58 -9.25
C LEU A 65 7.72 -13.08 -9.46
N LEU A 66 7.83 -12.63 -10.71
CA LEU A 66 8.01 -11.20 -11.05
C LEU A 66 6.71 -10.45 -11.32
N THR A 67 5.59 -11.15 -11.52
CA THR A 67 4.33 -10.52 -11.95
C THR A 67 3.82 -9.49 -10.94
N THR A 68 3.99 -9.76 -9.64
CA THR A 68 3.65 -8.84 -8.55
C THR A 68 4.79 -7.84 -8.28
N SER A 69 6.03 -8.32 -8.33
CA SER A 69 7.21 -7.55 -7.90
C SER A 69 7.54 -6.38 -8.84
N TYR A 70 7.39 -6.58 -10.15
CA TYR A 70 7.71 -5.55 -11.16
C TYR A 70 6.81 -4.31 -11.03
N ARG A 71 5.53 -4.48 -10.67
CA ARG A 71 4.56 -3.39 -10.51
C ARG A 71 4.57 -2.78 -9.11
N GLY A 72 5.13 -3.47 -8.12
CA GLY A 72 5.12 -3.02 -6.74
C GLY A 72 6.14 -1.91 -6.44
N TRP A 73 7.29 -1.88 -7.13
CA TRP A 73 8.32 -0.85 -6.89
C TRP A 73 7.84 0.57 -7.22
N PRO A 74 7.24 0.86 -8.40
CA PRO A 74 6.69 2.19 -8.67
C PRO A 74 5.58 2.59 -7.68
N LEU A 75 4.78 1.62 -7.23
CA LEU A 75 3.74 1.85 -6.23
C LEU A 75 4.34 2.23 -4.88
N LEU A 76 5.39 1.54 -4.44
CA LEU A 76 6.12 1.86 -3.22
C LEU A 76 6.69 3.27 -3.28
N HIS A 77 7.35 3.66 -4.38
CA HIS A 77 7.88 5.02 -4.54
C HIS A 77 6.80 6.10 -4.51
N THR A 78 5.70 5.88 -5.24
CA THR A 78 4.57 6.82 -5.28
C THR A 78 4.00 7.01 -3.88
N TYR A 79 3.79 5.92 -3.17
CA TYR A 79 3.21 5.92 -1.85
C TYR A 79 4.18 6.46 -0.78
N TRP A 80 5.47 6.19 -0.93
CA TRP A 80 6.53 6.77 -0.10
C TRP A 80 6.68 8.27 -0.32
N ALA A 81 6.38 8.81 -1.50
CA ALA A 81 6.45 10.24 -1.77
C ALA A 81 5.22 11.02 -1.27
N GLU A 82 4.08 10.36 -1.04
CA GLU A 82 2.83 11.00 -0.61
C GLU A 82 2.97 11.66 0.78
N ASN A 83 2.19 12.72 1.06
CA ASN A 83 2.16 13.34 2.37
C ASN A 83 1.43 12.44 3.38
N LYS A 84 2.13 12.01 4.43
CA LYS A 84 1.63 11.01 5.39
C LYS A 84 0.47 11.57 6.22
N LYS A 85 0.52 12.86 6.54
CA LYS A 85 -0.54 13.53 7.30
C LYS A 85 -1.83 13.57 6.48
N GLU A 86 -1.75 14.02 5.23
CA GLU A 86 -2.91 14.07 4.32
C GLU A 86 -3.48 12.68 4.04
N LEU A 87 -2.61 11.68 3.89
CA LEU A 87 -2.99 10.30 3.70
C LEU A 87 -3.77 9.75 4.90
N VAL A 88 -3.28 9.95 6.12
CA VAL A 88 -3.96 9.53 7.36
C VAL A 88 -5.30 10.24 7.51
N THR A 89 -5.35 11.56 7.26
CA THR A 89 -6.62 12.32 7.29
C THR A 89 -7.64 11.74 6.32
N ARG A 90 -7.20 11.44 5.09
CA ARG A 90 -8.07 10.83 4.06
C ARG A 90 -8.57 9.45 4.50
N TRP A 91 -7.73 8.65 5.13
CA TRP A 91 -8.11 7.33 5.63
C TRP A 91 -9.10 7.38 6.78
N LYS A 92 -8.87 8.25 7.77
CA LYS A 92 -9.82 8.47 8.88
C LYS A 92 -11.20 8.84 8.35
N ARG A 93 -11.25 9.81 7.41
CA ARG A 93 -12.50 10.23 6.77
C ARG A 93 -13.23 9.08 6.06
N LEU A 94 -12.50 8.21 5.37
CA LEU A 94 -13.11 7.07 4.66
C LEU A 94 -13.45 5.90 5.60
N SER A 95 -12.81 5.80 6.76
CA SER A 95 -13.14 4.77 7.76
C SER A 95 -14.40 5.09 8.56
N GLU A 96 -14.82 6.35 8.58
CA GLU A 96 -16.02 6.85 9.28
C GLU A 96 -17.29 6.79 8.42
N GLN A 97 -17.18 6.40 7.14
CA GLN A 97 -18.29 6.14 6.22
C GLN A 97 -18.78 4.69 6.36
#